data_AF-A0A2G9TA48-F1
#
_entry.id   AF-A0A2G9TA48-F1
#
_cell.length_a   1.000
_cell.length_b   1.000
_cell.length_c   1.000
_cell.angle_alpha   90.00
_cell.angle_beta   90.00
_cell.angle_gamma   90.00
#
_symmetry.space_group_name_H-M   'P 1'
#
loop_
_entity.id
_entity.type
_entity.pdbx_description
1 polymer ?
#
loop_
_entity_poly.entity_id
_entity_poly.type
_entity_poly.pdbx_seq_one_letter_code
_entity_poly.pdbx_strand_id
1 'polypeptide(L)'
;MRPDYEPQFVGSFDVGEHVYFFFREIAIESGGPERSVYSRVARVCKKDIGGRVVLRQVWTSFLKARLNCSISSQYPYYFDRIRK
;
A
#
# COMPACT_ATOMS: atom_id res chain seq x y z
N MET A 1 -7.38 -13.18 -13.61
CA MET A 1 -6.48 -12.54 -12.62
C MET A 1 -5.90 -13.64 -11.74
N ARG A 2 -4.58 -13.65 -11.49
CA ARG A 2 -3.97 -14.66 -10.59
C ARG A 2 -4.14 -14.18 -9.14
N PRO A 3 -4.75 -14.97 -8.24
CA PRO A 3 -5.08 -14.55 -6.88
C PRO A 3 -3.87 -14.11 -6.04
N ASP A 4 -2.66 -14.55 -6.41
CA ASP A 4 -1.42 -14.16 -5.70
C ASP A 4 -1.05 -12.68 -5.83
N TYR A 5 -1.64 -11.94 -6.78
CA TYR A 5 -1.34 -10.51 -7.01
C TYR A 5 -2.25 -9.56 -6.23
N GLU A 6 -3.28 -10.07 -5.55
CA GLU A 6 -4.21 -9.21 -4.83
C GLU A 6 -3.61 -8.72 -3.50
N PRO A 7 -3.75 -7.42 -3.18
CA PRO A 7 -3.29 -6.88 -1.91
C PRO A 7 -4.09 -7.49 -0.74
N GLN A 8 -3.39 -7.88 0.31
CA GLN A 8 -4.00 -8.44 1.51
C GLN A 8 -4.09 -7.35 2.58
N PHE A 9 -5.31 -6.82 2.76
CA PHE A 9 -5.61 -5.75 3.73
C PHE A 9 -5.60 -6.28 5.16
N VAL A 10 -5.02 -5.51 6.08
CA VAL A 10 -4.96 -5.84 7.52
C VAL A 10 -5.76 -4.86 8.38
N GLY A 11 -5.99 -3.64 7.89
CA GLY A 11 -6.80 -2.65 8.59
C GLY A 11 -6.95 -1.33 7.85
N SER A 12 -7.88 -0.51 8.33
CA SER A 12 -8.09 0.87 7.88
C SER A 12 -8.36 1.79 9.08
N PHE A 13 -7.99 3.05 8.93
CA PHE A 13 -8.13 4.06 9.98
C PHE A 13 -8.59 5.38 9.38
N ASP A 14 -9.58 5.98 10.03
CA ASP A 14 -10.04 7.34 9.75
C ASP A 14 -9.18 8.32 10.57
N VAL A 15 -8.44 9.21 9.91
CA VAL A 15 -7.58 10.20 10.57
C VAL A 15 -7.65 11.55 9.85
N GLY A 16 -8.26 12.54 10.50
CA GLY A 16 -8.38 13.90 9.98
C GLY A 16 -9.16 13.94 8.66
N GLU A 17 -8.56 14.51 7.61
CA GLU A 17 -9.17 14.61 6.27
C GLU A 17 -8.92 13.37 5.38
N HIS A 18 -8.31 12.32 5.91
CA HIS A 18 -7.89 11.15 5.13
C HIS A 18 -8.39 9.82 5.72
N VAL A 19 -8.49 8.82 4.86
CA VAL A 19 -8.62 7.41 5.25
C VAL A 19 -7.33 6.69 4.89
N TYR A 20 -6.76 5.98 5.86
CA TYR A 20 -5.54 5.20 5.69
C TYR A 20 -5.88 3.72 5.57
N PHE A 21 -5.19 3.02 4.67
CA PHE A 21 -5.32 1.58 4.45
C PHE A 21 -3.96 0.92 4.62
N PHE A 22 -3.92 -0.17 5.39
CA PHE A 22 -2.72 -0.96 5.63
C PHE A 22 -2.89 -2.32 4.97
N PHE A 23 -1.92 -2.70 4.14
CA PHE A 23 -1.95 -3.95 3.37
C PHE A 23 -0.55 -4.41 2.98
N ARG A 24 -0.44 -5.66 2.51
CA ARG A 24 0.76 -6.18 1.84
C ARG A 24 0.43 -6.54 0.39
N GLU A 25 1.33 -6.25 -0.52
CA GLU A 25 1.19 -6.56 -1.95
C GLU A 25 2.53 -7.01 -2.55
N ILE A 26 2.49 -7.58 -3.75
CA ILE A 26 3.72 -7.87 -4.51
C ILE A 26 4.37 -6.54 -4.93
N ALA A 27 5.66 -6.42 -4.65
CA ALA A 27 6.49 -5.30 -5.04
C ALA A 27 6.88 -5.45 -6.52
N ILE A 28 6.14 -4.80 -7.42
CA ILE A 28 6.45 -4.80 -8.85
C ILE A 28 7.76 -4.03 -9.11
N GLU A 29 8.10 -3.08 -8.24
CA GLU A 29 9.34 -2.31 -8.30
C GLU A 29 10.59 -3.12 -7.96
N SER A 30 10.45 -4.33 -7.39
CA SER A 30 11.62 -5.04 -6.83
C SER A 30 12.57 -5.58 -7.90
N GLY A 31 12.23 -5.53 -9.20
CA GLY A 31 13.12 -5.77 -10.35
C GLY A 31 13.79 -7.15 -10.44
N GLY A 32 13.75 -7.95 -9.38
CA GLY A 32 14.39 -9.25 -9.24
C GLY A 32 13.48 -10.41 -9.66
N PRO A 33 14.06 -11.61 -9.82
CA PRO A 33 13.34 -12.81 -10.22
C PRO A 33 12.36 -13.31 -9.15
N GLU A 34 12.61 -12.97 -7.88
CA GLU A 34 11.74 -13.33 -6.75
C GLU A 34 10.69 -12.25 -6.51
N ARG A 35 9.42 -12.68 -6.42
CA ARG A 35 8.29 -11.80 -6.11
C ARG A 35 8.36 -11.35 -4.65
N SER A 36 9.05 -10.24 -4.42
CA SER A 36 9.11 -9.62 -3.10
C SER A 36 7.71 -9.13 -2.70
N VAL A 37 7.34 -9.31 -1.44
CA VAL A 37 6.10 -8.76 -0.88
C VAL A 37 6.48 -7.61 0.03
N TYR A 38 5.87 -6.43 -0.16
CA TYR A 38 6.08 -5.27 0.71
C TYR A 38 4.81 -4.87 1.44
N SER A 39 5.00 -4.42 2.66
CA SER A 39 3.95 -3.78 3.46
C SER A 39 3.83 -2.33 3.08
N ARG A 40 2.58 -1.86 2.92
CA ARG A 40 2.29 -0.49 2.53
C ARG A 40 1.19 0.13 3.37
N VAL A 41 1.29 1.44 3.48
CA VAL A 41 0.19 2.31 3.86
C VAL A 41 -0.24 3.11 2.64
N ALA A 42 -1.54 3.13 2.36
CA ALA A 42 -2.13 4.05 1.39
C ALA A 42 -3.02 5.06 2.10
N ARG A 43 -3.23 6.21 1.46
CA ARG A 43 -4.19 7.22 1.89
C ARG A 43 -5.05 7.69 0.73
N VAL A 44 -6.26 8.14 1.06
CA VAL A 44 -7.18 8.84 0.16
C VAL A 44 -7.78 10.02 0.94
N CYS A 45 -7.99 11.16 0.27
CA CYS A 45 -8.74 12.29 0.85
C CYS A 45 -10.23 11.94 0.94
N LYS A 46 -10.87 12.17 2.08
CA LYS A 46 -12.30 11.88 2.28
C LYS A 46 -13.21 12.64 1.30
N LYS A 47 -12.77 13.82 0.87
CA LYS A 47 -13.49 14.71 -0.05
C LYS A 47 -13.08 14.53 -1.51
N ASP A 48 -12.39 13.44 -1.84
CA ASP A 48 -12.03 13.12 -3.23
C ASP A 48 -13.31 12.78 -4.02
N ILE A 49 -13.63 13.64 -4.98
CA ILE A 49 -14.82 13.51 -5.85
C ILE A 49 -14.49 12.80 -7.17
N GLY A 50 -13.27 12.28 -7.30
CA GLY A 50 -12.76 11.67 -8.53
C GLY A 50 -12.34 12.68 -9.60
N GLY A 51 -11.92 12.15 -10.74
CA GLY A 51 -11.45 12.94 -11.87
C GLY A 51 -12.58 13.46 -12.76
N ARG A 52 -12.22 14.22 -13.79
CA ARG A 52 -13.20 14.75 -14.76
C ARG A 52 -13.64 13.68 -15.75
N VAL A 53 -14.85 13.84 -16.28
CA VAL A 53 -15.45 13.06 -17.38
C VAL A 53 -15.38 11.55 -17.11
N VAL A 54 -14.40 10.85 -17.68
CA VAL A 54 -14.25 9.40 -17.62
C VAL A 54 -13.70 8.90 -16.28
N LEU A 55 -13.06 9.77 -15.49
CA LEU A 55 -12.41 9.42 -14.22
C LEU A 55 -13.27 9.70 -12.98
N ARG A 56 -14.57 9.96 -13.13
CA ARG A 56 -15.48 10.30 -12.00
C ARG A 56 -15.56 9.24 -10.91
N GLN A 57 -15.23 7.98 -11.21
CA GLN A 57 -15.25 6.85 -10.27
C GLN A 57 -13.83 6.38 -9.89
N VAL A 58 -12.82 7.21 -10.15
CA VAL A 58 -11.41 6.89 -9.89
C VAL A 58 -10.85 7.89 -8.89
N TRP A 59 -10.26 7.38 -7.81
CA TRP A 59 -9.57 8.21 -6.81
C TRP A 59 -8.47 9.06 -7.46
N THR A 60 -8.46 10.36 -7.18
CA THR A 60 -7.44 11.32 -7.65
C THR A 60 -6.39 11.65 -6.59
N SER A 61 -6.69 11.32 -5.33
CA SER A 61 -5.85 11.56 -4.15
C SER A 61 -5.20 10.31 -3.57
N PHE A 62 -5.35 9.16 -4.26
CA PHE A 62 -4.75 7.90 -3.82
C PHE A 62 -3.22 7.98 -3.88
N LEU A 63 -2.58 7.79 -2.73
CA LEU A 63 -1.13 7.69 -2.61
C LEU A 63 -0.79 6.49 -1.74
N LYS A 64 0.33 5.81 -2.03
CA LYS A 64 0.85 4.69 -1.22
C LYS A 64 2.34 4.81 -0.97
N ALA A 65 2.79 4.33 0.18
CA ALA A 65 4.19 4.30 0.59
C ALA A 65 4.54 2.94 1.23
N ARG A 66 5.81 2.53 1.12
CA ARG A 66 6.33 1.32 1.79
C ARG A 66 6.52 1.60 3.27
N LEU A 67 6.13 0.65 4.11
CA LEU A 67 6.48 0.64 5.53
C LEU A 67 7.87 0.02 5.70
N ASN A 68 8.79 0.76 6.33
CA ASN A 68 10.10 0.24 6.70
C ASN A 68 10.06 -0.24 8.15
N CYS A 69 9.77 -1.52 8.34
CA CYS A 69 9.91 -2.21 9.62
C CYS A 69 11.17 -3.06 9.55
N SER A 70 12.27 -2.59 10.15
CA SER A 70 13.55 -3.29 10.12
C SER A 70 14.33 -3.17 11.42
N ILE A 71 15.22 -4.13 11.64
CA ILE A 71 16.26 -4.03 12.68
C ILE A 71 17.45 -3.29 12.07
N SER A 72 17.80 -2.15 12.66
CA SER A 72 18.97 -1.37 12.22
C SER A 72 20.26 -2.12 12.58
N SER A 73 21.03 -2.48 11.55
CA SER A 73 22.35 -3.10 11.65
C SER A 73 23.16 -2.83 10.38
N GLN A 74 24.39 -3.32 10.29
CA GLN A 74 25.18 -3.26 9.04
C GLN A 74 24.48 -3.96 7.86
N TYR A 75 23.65 -4.96 8.16
CA TYR A 75 22.80 -5.67 7.19
C TYR A 75 21.36 -5.69 7.71
N PRO A 76 20.56 -4.64 7.40
CA PRO A 76 19.23 -4.50 7.97
C PRO A 76 18.33 -5.70 7.66
N TYR A 77 17.68 -6.22 8.70
CA TYR A 77 16.70 -7.29 8.55
C TYR A 77 15.29 -6.69 8.44
N TYR A 78 14.59 -6.96 7.33
CA TYR A 78 13.30 -6.36 7.02
C TYR A 78 12.13 -7.31 7.32
N PHE A 79 11.10 -6.79 7.99
CA PHE A 79 9.82 -7.46 8.24
C PHE A 79 8.77 -6.94 7.26
N ASP A 80 8.84 -7.43 6.02
CA ASP A 80 8.05 -6.86 4.93
C ASP A 80 6.59 -7.37 4.83
N ARG A 81 6.15 -8.27 5.71
CA ARG A 81 4.79 -8.87 5.70
C ARG A 81 3.99 -8.51 6.95
N ILE A 82 3.31 -7.37 6.92
CA ILE A 82 2.40 -6.90 7.97
C ILE A 82 1.25 -7.89 8.17
N ARG A 83 0.89 -8.15 9.42
CA ARG A 83 -0.23 -8.98 9.85
C ARG A 83 -1.13 -8.19 10.82
N LYS A 84 -2.36 -8.66 11.01
CA LYS A 84 -3.30 -8.16 12.01
C LYS A 84 -2.97 -8.76 13.38
#